data_AF-A0A969X217-F1
#
_entry.id   AF-A0A969X217-F1
#
_cell.length_a   1.000
_cell.length_b   1.000
_cell.length_c   1.000
_cell.angle_alpha   90.00
_cell.angle_beta   90.00
_cell.angle_gamma   90.00
#
_symmetry.space_group_name_H-M   'P 1'
#
loop_
_entity.id
_entity.type
_entity.pdbx_description
1 polymer ?
#
loop_
_entity_poly.entity_id
_entity_poly.type
_entity_poly.pdbx_seq_one_letter_code
_entity_poly.pdbx_strand_id
1 'polypeptide(L)'
;MKVLRNFSRLFTGFIFVFSGFVKVIDPLGSAYKFTDYFVAMNLEFLSSIALIFAILMSIAELIIGIALVFNLLPKISAWLLLAFMVFFTPLTLWLAVFEPVSDCGCFGDAIILSNWQTFYKNLVILAFTIIVFWQRKRFKPIYNQFYQWALSITFTIASFLIALHCLYNLPIVDFRPYHIGANIEEGMLIPEEEKDNIDIYESVFIYEKDGEQKEFSETNLPDSTWKFLNAEHKLVKKGYEPPIHDFTIEPVFVPGYSPEAEEVFINPWDFEFEFSKEDETIICDLENLPDQSWKFMKIIFEENINPDNLELYYLNSEGEEIIANINNLPDNNFIFLDAEYINEENENFLLNYGEDITNQVLEDNSYAFLLVMTLLNEVNEKHLEKVKNVAEFCQKNNYKFYCLTASNLEEISEFINNHQPNYQFYNTDPITLKTIVRANPGLVLIKHGTILNKWAAKNIPSLEELSNDLTANSITTHQKSKNTYIYLTYILASLLFMSLFHIFYKYLKKNRYIN
;
A
#
# COMPACT_ATOMS: atom_id res chain seq x y z
N MET A 1 2.24 31.18 -36.77
CA MET A 1 2.73 29.80 -37.05
C MET A 1 4.06 29.41 -36.37
N LYS A 2 5.15 30.20 -36.44
CA LYS A 2 6.44 29.80 -35.81
C LYS A 2 6.37 29.68 -34.28
N VAL A 3 5.72 30.63 -33.62
CA VAL A 3 5.49 30.64 -32.16
C VAL A 3 4.67 29.41 -31.75
N LEU A 4 3.47 29.26 -32.33
CA LEU A 4 2.59 28.11 -32.07
C LEU A 4 3.30 26.77 -32.26
N ARG A 5 4.07 26.59 -33.33
CA ARG A 5 4.84 25.37 -33.57
C ARG A 5 5.85 25.08 -32.46
N ASN A 6 6.63 26.08 -32.06
CA ASN A 6 7.66 25.90 -31.04
C ASN A 6 7.05 25.69 -29.66
N PHE A 7 5.94 26.38 -29.36
CA PHE A 7 5.14 26.17 -28.17
C PHE A 7 4.60 24.75 -28.13
N SER A 8 3.93 24.28 -29.20
CA SER A 8 3.37 22.93 -29.31
C SER A 8 4.43 21.87 -29.00
N ARG A 9 5.62 22.00 -29.62
CA ARG A 9 6.76 21.08 -29.38
C ARG A 9 7.23 21.09 -27.93
N LEU A 10 7.39 22.26 -27.32
CA LEU A 10 7.85 22.37 -25.93
C LEU A 10 6.79 21.86 -24.95
N PHE A 11 5.52 22.23 -25.16
CA PHE A 11 4.39 21.78 -24.35
C PHE A 11 4.28 20.25 -24.34
N THR A 12 4.20 19.61 -25.51
CA THR A 12 4.17 18.14 -25.60
C THR A 12 5.46 17.52 -25.06
N GLY A 13 6.60 18.16 -25.32
CA GLY A 13 7.90 17.71 -24.84
C GLY A 13 7.98 17.65 -23.32
N PHE A 14 7.60 18.71 -22.62
CA PHE A 14 7.63 18.74 -21.15
C PHE A 14 6.67 17.74 -20.52
N ILE A 15 5.47 17.57 -21.08
CA ILE A 15 4.51 16.57 -20.60
C ILE A 15 5.10 15.16 -20.70
N PHE A 16 5.66 14.80 -21.87
CA PHE A 16 6.29 13.49 -22.08
C PHE A 16 7.54 13.29 -21.21
N VAL A 17 8.33 14.35 -20.97
CA VAL A 17 9.48 14.27 -20.04
C VAL A 17 8.98 13.97 -18.62
N PHE A 18 8.00 14.71 -18.12
CA PHE A 18 7.47 14.50 -16.78
C PHE A 18 6.85 13.10 -16.64
N SER A 19 5.95 12.76 -17.56
CA SER A 19 5.27 11.46 -17.62
C SER A 19 6.25 10.29 -17.71
N GLY A 20 7.19 10.33 -18.66
CA GLY A 20 8.20 9.30 -18.82
C GLY A 20 9.19 9.23 -17.64
N PHE A 21 9.53 10.35 -17.01
CA PHE A 21 10.43 10.36 -15.85
C PHE A 21 9.80 9.64 -14.66
N VAL A 22 8.54 9.95 -14.33
CA VAL A 22 7.84 9.30 -13.20
C VAL A 22 7.79 7.78 -13.40
N LYS A 23 7.53 7.31 -14.63
CA LYS A 23 7.51 5.88 -14.93
C LYS A 23 8.89 5.23 -14.95
N VAL A 24 9.94 5.95 -15.35
CA VAL A 24 11.32 5.43 -15.35
C VAL A 24 11.85 5.23 -13.93
N ILE A 25 11.43 6.06 -12.96
CA ILE A 25 11.84 5.91 -11.56
C ILE A 25 10.98 4.91 -10.78
N ASP A 26 9.80 4.55 -11.29
CA ASP A 26 8.96 3.45 -10.77
C ASP A 26 8.48 2.52 -11.90
N PRO A 27 9.39 1.69 -12.46
CA PRO A 27 9.03 0.75 -13.52
C PRO A 27 8.09 -0.36 -13.04
N LEU A 28 8.10 -0.71 -11.75
CA LEU A 28 7.18 -1.72 -11.18
C LEU A 28 5.74 -1.20 -11.14
N GLY A 29 5.53 0.08 -10.77
CA GLY A 29 4.20 0.70 -10.86
C GLY A 29 3.61 0.63 -12.26
N SER A 30 4.42 0.91 -13.28
CA SER A 30 3.99 0.76 -14.68
C SER A 30 3.75 -0.70 -15.08
N ALA A 31 4.54 -1.64 -14.55
CA ALA A 31 4.35 -3.07 -14.81
C ALA A 31 3.02 -3.58 -14.25
N TYR A 32 2.64 -3.18 -13.03
CA TYR A 32 1.34 -3.53 -12.45
C TYR A 32 0.19 -3.01 -13.29
N LYS A 33 0.25 -1.74 -13.73
CA LYS A 33 -0.78 -1.20 -14.64
C LYS A 33 -0.86 -1.98 -15.94
N PHE A 34 0.27 -2.38 -16.54
CA PHE A 34 0.26 -3.24 -17.72
C PHE A 34 -0.36 -4.61 -17.47
N THR A 35 -0.10 -5.23 -16.32
CA THR A 35 -0.77 -6.46 -15.91
C THR A 35 -2.29 -6.25 -15.82
N ASP A 36 -2.76 -5.17 -15.19
CA ASP A 36 -4.19 -4.84 -15.08
C ASP A 36 -4.84 -4.72 -16.47
N TYR A 37 -4.17 -4.02 -17.41
CA TYR A 37 -4.62 -3.94 -18.80
C TYR A 37 -4.69 -5.31 -19.48
N PHE A 38 -3.66 -6.15 -19.30
CA PHE A 38 -3.63 -7.46 -19.92
C PHE A 38 -4.71 -8.37 -19.38
N VAL A 39 -4.97 -8.36 -18.07
CA VAL A 39 -6.08 -9.10 -17.47
C VAL A 39 -7.41 -8.59 -18.01
N ALA A 40 -7.65 -7.27 -17.99
CA ALA A 40 -8.88 -6.66 -18.52
C ALA A 40 -9.15 -6.96 -20.01
N MET A 41 -8.08 -7.13 -20.80
CA MET A 41 -8.17 -7.46 -22.23
C MET A 41 -8.16 -8.97 -22.52
N ASN A 42 -8.15 -9.84 -21.50
CA ASN A 42 -8.00 -11.30 -21.62
C ASN A 42 -6.69 -11.72 -22.31
N LEU A 43 -5.60 -11.00 -22.03
CA LEU A 43 -4.24 -11.20 -22.55
C LEU A 43 -3.23 -11.54 -21.45
N GLU A 44 -3.66 -12.24 -20.39
CA GLU A 44 -2.86 -12.52 -19.19
C GLU A 44 -1.52 -13.23 -19.49
N PHE A 45 -1.40 -13.96 -20.60
CA PHE A 45 -0.13 -14.53 -21.05
C PHE A 45 0.99 -13.49 -21.30
N LEU A 46 0.64 -12.21 -21.47
CA LEU A 46 1.60 -11.10 -21.60
C LEU A 46 2.09 -10.55 -20.25
N SER A 47 1.45 -10.92 -19.14
CA SER A 47 1.80 -10.43 -17.79
C SER A 47 3.25 -10.75 -17.41
N SER A 48 3.79 -11.90 -17.85
CA SER A 48 5.19 -12.27 -17.61
C SER A 48 6.22 -11.33 -18.26
N ILE A 49 5.82 -10.58 -19.31
CA ILE A 49 6.67 -9.60 -19.99
C ILE A 49 6.25 -8.16 -19.69
N ALA A 50 5.28 -7.93 -18.79
CA ALA A 50 4.79 -6.61 -18.41
C ALA A 50 5.91 -5.70 -17.91
N LEU A 51 6.85 -6.21 -17.10
CA LEU A 51 8.00 -5.43 -16.63
C LEU A 51 8.92 -4.98 -17.77
N ILE A 52 9.15 -5.83 -18.77
CA ILE A 52 9.98 -5.47 -19.94
C ILE A 52 9.27 -4.35 -20.73
N PHE A 53 7.97 -4.49 -20.97
CA PHE A 53 7.18 -3.45 -21.61
C PHE A 53 7.16 -2.15 -20.81
N ALA A 54 7.02 -2.23 -19.49
CA ALA A 54 7.06 -1.09 -18.58
C ALA A 54 8.36 -0.29 -18.75
N ILE A 55 9.51 -0.95 -18.70
CA ILE A 55 10.81 -0.29 -18.86
C ILE A 55 10.92 0.32 -20.26
N LEU A 56 10.63 -0.44 -21.32
CA LEU A 56 10.80 0.02 -22.70
C LEU A 56 9.88 1.18 -23.04
N MET A 57 8.61 1.12 -22.65
CA MET A 57 7.62 2.16 -22.91
C MET A 57 7.92 3.44 -22.14
N SER A 58 8.31 3.33 -20.87
CA SER A 58 8.67 4.48 -20.03
C SER A 58 9.89 5.22 -20.58
N ILE A 59 10.92 4.46 -21.00
CA ILE A 59 12.11 5.04 -21.65
C ILE A 59 11.72 5.67 -22.99
N ALA A 60 10.90 5.00 -23.81
CA ALA A 60 10.47 5.55 -25.10
C ALA A 60 9.75 6.89 -24.91
N GLU A 61 8.82 6.96 -23.95
CA GLU A 61 8.08 8.18 -23.60
C GLU A 61 9.02 9.32 -23.17
N LEU A 62 9.92 9.04 -22.23
CA LEU A 62 10.91 10.01 -21.75
C LEU A 62 11.82 10.51 -22.88
N ILE A 63 12.32 9.62 -23.74
CA ILE A 63 13.22 9.96 -24.84
C ILE A 63 12.50 10.75 -25.93
N ILE A 64 11.23 10.45 -26.23
CA ILE A 64 10.39 11.27 -27.11
C ILE A 64 10.28 12.69 -26.53
N GLY A 65 9.99 12.82 -25.23
CA GLY A 65 9.92 14.10 -24.54
C GLY A 65 11.22 14.91 -24.61
N ILE A 66 12.35 14.29 -24.24
CA ILE A 66 13.68 14.90 -24.30
C ILE A 66 14.02 15.33 -25.74
N ALA A 67 13.78 14.46 -26.72
CA ALA A 67 14.03 14.76 -28.12
C ALA A 67 13.19 15.96 -28.60
N LEU A 68 11.94 16.07 -28.16
CA LEU A 68 11.10 17.22 -28.44
C LEU A 68 11.61 18.50 -27.77
N VAL A 69 12.03 18.47 -26.49
CA VAL A 69 12.54 19.64 -25.76
C VAL A 69 13.84 20.17 -26.38
N PHE A 70 14.80 19.28 -26.63
CA PHE A 70 16.12 19.64 -27.19
C PHE A 70 16.15 19.71 -28.73
N ASN A 71 15.02 19.46 -29.40
CA ASN A 71 14.90 19.46 -30.86
C ASN A 71 15.87 18.46 -31.53
N LEU A 72 15.97 17.27 -30.96
CA LEU A 72 16.76 16.15 -31.47
C LEU A 72 15.91 15.31 -32.40
N LEU A 73 16.51 14.88 -33.52
CA LEU A 73 15.91 14.00 -34.52
C LEU A 73 14.44 14.38 -34.85
N PRO A 74 14.11 15.66 -35.14
CA PRO A 74 12.75 16.19 -35.10
C PRO A 74 11.76 15.49 -36.04
N LYS A 75 12.24 14.84 -37.10
CA LYS A 75 11.39 14.04 -37.99
C LYS A 75 11.00 12.71 -37.34
N ILE A 76 11.93 12.05 -36.67
CA ILE A 76 11.74 10.77 -36.01
C ILE A 76 10.90 10.99 -34.75
N SER A 77 11.28 11.93 -33.89
CA SER A 77 10.54 12.23 -32.65
C SER A 77 9.10 12.66 -32.92
N ALA A 78 8.83 13.43 -33.99
CA ALA A 78 7.45 13.76 -34.38
C ALA A 78 6.64 12.55 -34.86
N TRP A 79 7.25 11.58 -35.56
CA TRP A 79 6.59 10.34 -35.95
C TRP A 79 6.31 9.44 -34.75
N LEU A 80 7.29 9.28 -33.86
CA LEU A 80 7.14 8.49 -32.64
C LEU A 80 6.08 9.09 -31.69
N LEU A 81 6.11 10.41 -31.50
CA LEU A 81 5.08 11.13 -30.73
C LEU A 81 3.68 10.89 -31.30
N LEU A 82 3.52 11.00 -32.63
CA LEU A 82 2.23 10.74 -33.27
C LEU A 82 1.78 9.29 -33.08
N ALA A 83 2.68 8.32 -33.30
CA ALA A 83 2.36 6.91 -33.11
C ALA A 83 1.93 6.61 -31.65
N PHE A 84 2.66 7.17 -30.68
CA PHE A 84 2.34 7.05 -29.26
C PHE A 84 0.93 7.59 -28.98
N MET A 85 0.63 8.82 -29.42
CA MET A 85 -0.68 9.42 -29.18
C MET A 85 -1.82 8.74 -29.93
N VAL A 86 -1.58 8.26 -31.16
CA VAL A 86 -2.59 7.52 -31.95
C VAL A 86 -2.91 6.16 -31.31
N PHE A 87 -1.96 5.54 -30.60
CA PHE A 87 -2.22 4.32 -29.85
C PHE A 87 -2.92 4.59 -28.51
N PHE A 88 -2.40 5.51 -27.70
CA PHE A 88 -2.93 5.75 -26.36
C PHE A 88 -4.26 6.51 -26.33
N THR A 89 -4.57 7.35 -27.32
CA THR A 89 -5.84 8.11 -27.30
C THR A 89 -7.06 7.18 -27.41
N PRO A 90 -7.13 6.23 -28.36
CA PRO A 90 -8.20 5.22 -28.37
C PRO A 90 -8.21 4.33 -27.13
N LEU A 91 -7.04 3.92 -26.61
CA LEU A 91 -6.96 3.14 -25.38
C LEU A 91 -7.58 3.91 -24.19
N THR A 92 -7.30 5.21 -24.06
CA THR A 92 -7.89 6.04 -23.01
C THR A 92 -9.38 6.29 -23.21
N LEU A 93 -9.89 6.26 -24.44
CA LEU A 93 -11.33 6.31 -24.68
C LEU A 93 -12.00 5.01 -24.20
N TRP A 94 -11.40 3.86 -24.49
CA TRP A 94 -11.88 2.58 -24.00
C TRP A 94 -11.93 2.55 -22.47
N LEU A 95 -10.88 3.01 -21.79
CA LEU A 95 -10.89 3.16 -20.33
C LEU A 95 -12.00 4.09 -19.83
N ALA A 96 -12.21 5.22 -20.49
CA ALA A 96 -13.23 6.20 -20.08
C ALA A 96 -14.67 5.69 -20.28
N VAL A 97 -14.89 4.79 -21.22
CA VAL A 97 -16.24 4.26 -21.53
C VAL A 97 -16.56 3.01 -20.72
N PHE A 98 -15.58 2.11 -20.53
CA PHE A 98 -15.82 0.79 -19.94
C PHE A 98 -15.28 0.65 -18.51
N GLU A 99 -14.46 1.60 -18.05
CA GLU A 99 -13.82 1.61 -16.72
C GLU A 99 -13.28 0.25 -16.24
N PRO A 100 -12.58 -0.53 -17.07
CA PRO A 100 -12.11 -1.86 -16.69
C PRO A 100 -10.87 -1.82 -15.78
N VAL A 101 -10.24 -0.65 -15.67
CA VAL A 101 -9.08 -0.36 -14.82
C VAL A 101 -9.31 1.02 -14.17
N SER A 102 -8.88 1.19 -12.92
CA SER A 102 -9.12 2.38 -12.11
C SER A 102 -8.55 3.67 -12.70
N ASP A 103 -7.36 3.60 -13.31
CA ASP A 103 -6.72 4.74 -13.97
C ASP A 103 -5.75 4.30 -15.07
N CYS A 104 -5.33 5.26 -15.91
CA CYS A 104 -4.49 4.96 -17.07
C CYS A 104 -3.00 4.73 -16.72
N GLY A 105 -2.53 5.15 -15.54
CA GLY A 105 -1.12 5.11 -15.14
C GLY A 105 -0.24 6.12 -15.88
N CYS A 106 -0.82 7.10 -16.57
CA CYS A 106 -0.06 8.05 -17.41
C CYS A 106 1.03 8.79 -16.63
N PHE A 107 0.76 9.26 -15.41
CA PHE A 107 1.74 10.00 -14.61
C PHE A 107 2.20 9.19 -13.38
N GLY A 108 2.01 7.87 -13.38
CA GLY A 108 2.19 7.02 -12.21
C GLY A 108 1.46 7.58 -10.98
N ASP A 109 2.04 7.38 -9.81
CA ASP A 109 1.48 7.83 -8.53
C ASP A 109 1.70 9.35 -8.28
N ALA A 110 2.40 10.06 -9.17
CA ALA A 110 2.62 11.50 -9.00
C ALA A 110 1.35 12.34 -9.24
N ILE A 111 0.52 11.92 -10.21
CA ILE A 111 -0.76 12.56 -10.54
C ILE A 111 -1.72 11.48 -11.02
N ILE A 112 -2.65 11.09 -10.14
CA ILE A 112 -3.74 10.17 -10.48
C ILE A 112 -4.85 10.99 -11.14
N LEU A 113 -5.26 10.58 -12.34
CA LEU A 113 -6.32 11.24 -13.11
C LEU A 113 -7.42 10.23 -13.37
N SER A 114 -8.68 10.65 -13.27
CA SER A 114 -9.81 9.84 -13.72
C SER A 114 -9.69 9.46 -15.20
N ASN A 115 -10.37 8.39 -15.60
CA ASN A 115 -10.34 7.90 -16.98
C ASN A 115 -10.78 8.98 -17.99
N TRP A 116 -11.84 9.74 -17.67
CA TRP A 116 -12.29 10.87 -18.51
C TRP A 116 -11.31 12.03 -18.56
N GLN A 117 -10.72 12.45 -17.43
CA GLN A 117 -9.69 13.50 -17.42
C GLN A 117 -8.47 13.09 -18.27
N THR A 118 -8.06 11.83 -18.19
CA THR A 118 -6.97 11.28 -19.00
C THR A 118 -7.30 11.34 -20.49
N PHE A 119 -8.51 10.94 -20.89
CA PHE A 119 -8.95 10.99 -22.28
C PHE A 119 -8.95 12.43 -22.84
N TYR A 120 -9.52 13.40 -22.10
CA TYR A 120 -9.53 14.81 -22.53
C TYR A 120 -8.11 15.39 -22.64
N LYS A 121 -7.25 15.08 -21.66
CA LYS A 121 -5.83 15.46 -21.72
C LYS A 121 -5.18 14.91 -22.99
N ASN A 122 -5.41 13.65 -23.33
CA ASN A 122 -4.84 13.04 -24.53
C ASN A 122 -5.35 13.69 -25.82
N LEU A 123 -6.61 14.12 -25.87
CA LEU A 123 -7.15 14.89 -27.00
C LEU A 123 -6.40 16.23 -27.19
N VAL A 124 -6.16 16.96 -26.10
CA VAL A 124 -5.39 18.22 -26.12
C VAL A 124 -3.95 17.98 -26.58
N ILE A 125 -3.28 16.96 -26.02
CA ILE A 125 -1.92 16.59 -26.42
C ILE A 125 -1.88 16.16 -27.89
N LEU A 126 -2.88 15.42 -28.37
CA LEU A 126 -2.99 14.98 -29.77
C LEU A 126 -3.13 16.20 -30.71
N ALA A 127 -3.92 17.21 -30.34
CA ALA A 127 -4.04 18.44 -31.13
C ALA A 127 -2.68 19.15 -31.33
N PHE A 128 -1.91 19.32 -30.26
CA PHE A 128 -0.55 19.87 -30.35
C PHE A 128 0.41 18.94 -31.09
N THR A 129 0.26 17.62 -30.94
CA THR A 129 1.03 16.60 -31.65
C THR A 129 0.83 16.67 -33.16
N ILE A 130 -0.40 16.89 -33.64
CA ILE A 130 -0.70 17.09 -35.06
C ILE A 130 0.04 18.32 -35.61
N ILE A 131 0.10 19.42 -34.85
CA ILE A 131 0.85 20.63 -35.23
C ILE A 131 2.34 20.32 -35.35
N VAL A 132 2.92 19.63 -34.35
CA VAL A 132 4.33 19.19 -34.36
C VAL A 132 4.60 18.31 -35.58
N PHE A 133 3.72 17.34 -35.86
CA PHE A 133 3.86 16.42 -36.97
C PHE A 133 3.79 17.11 -38.33
N TRP A 134 2.81 17.98 -38.56
CA TRP A 134 2.71 18.73 -39.82
C TRP A 134 3.95 19.59 -40.02
N GLN A 135 4.38 20.30 -38.98
CA GLN A 135 5.52 21.20 -39.07
C GLN A 135 6.89 20.50 -38.95
N ARG A 136 6.94 19.16 -38.87
CA ARG A 136 8.17 18.38 -38.61
C ARG A 136 9.34 18.72 -39.52
N LYS A 137 9.07 19.01 -40.81
CA LYS A 137 10.10 19.36 -41.81
C LYS A 137 10.68 20.77 -41.62
N ARG A 138 10.05 21.63 -40.81
CA ARG A 138 10.46 23.01 -40.57
C ARG A 138 11.25 23.23 -39.29
N PHE A 139 11.36 22.21 -38.43
CA PHE A 139 12.28 22.26 -37.29
C PHE A 139 13.71 22.13 -37.78
N LYS A 140 14.55 23.10 -37.40
CA LYS A 140 15.99 23.08 -37.69
C LYS A 140 16.70 22.59 -36.45
N PRO A 141 17.26 21.35 -36.44
CA PRO A 141 17.99 20.84 -35.29
C PRO A 141 19.16 21.77 -34.97
N ILE A 142 19.47 21.90 -33.69
CA ILE A 142 20.56 22.78 -33.24
C ILE A 142 21.91 22.07 -33.39
N TYR A 143 21.93 20.75 -33.20
CA TYR A 143 23.11 19.91 -33.31
C TYR A 143 23.22 19.25 -34.69
N ASN A 144 24.43 18.84 -35.08
CA ASN A 144 24.62 18.02 -36.28
C ASN A 144 24.01 16.61 -36.07
N GLN A 145 23.92 15.83 -37.13
CA GLN A 145 23.29 14.50 -37.10
C GLN A 145 23.98 13.56 -36.08
N PHE A 146 25.31 13.59 -36.00
CA PHE A 146 26.08 12.75 -35.08
C PHE A 146 25.74 13.06 -33.62
N TYR A 147 25.80 14.33 -33.20
CA TYR A 147 25.50 14.74 -31.83
C TYR A 147 24.03 14.51 -31.46
N GLN A 148 23.09 14.62 -32.40
CA GLN A 148 21.68 14.29 -32.13
C GLN A 148 21.53 12.81 -31.74
N TRP A 149 22.15 11.91 -32.52
CA TRP A 149 22.13 10.48 -32.21
C TRP A 149 22.89 10.15 -30.93
N ALA A 150 24.10 10.68 -30.77
CA ALA A 150 24.91 10.46 -29.58
C ALA A 150 24.16 10.87 -28.31
N LEU A 151 23.58 12.07 -28.29
CA LEU A 151 22.84 12.57 -27.13
C LEU A 151 21.57 11.74 -26.86
N SER A 152 20.85 11.34 -27.91
CA SER A 152 19.66 10.49 -27.76
C SER A 152 20.02 9.12 -27.17
N ILE A 153 21.08 8.48 -27.68
CA ILE A 153 21.58 7.19 -27.16
C ILE A 153 22.06 7.33 -25.71
N THR A 154 22.79 8.40 -25.38
CA THR A 154 23.23 8.67 -24.01
C THR A 154 22.06 8.80 -23.06
N PHE A 155 21.01 9.55 -23.42
CA PHE A 155 19.81 9.65 -22.58
C PHE A 155 19.07 8.33 -22.48
N THR A 156 19.01 7.53 -23.55
CA THR A 156 18.39 6.19 -23.52
C THR A 156 19.13 5.29 -22.53
N ILE A 157 20.46 5.22 -22.60
CA ILE A 157 21.28 4.43 -21.68
C ILE A 157 21.12 4.95 -20.25
N ALA A 158 21.16 6.26 -20.03
CA ALA A 158 20.97 6.84 -18.70
C ALA A 158 19.59 6.50 -18.12
N SER A 159 18.52 6.60 -18.91
CA SER A 159 17.15 6.26 -18.48
C SER A 159 17.04 4.77 -18.15
N PHE A 160 17.67 3.91 -18.94
CA PHE A 160 17.73 2.47 -18.67
C PHE A 160 18.49 2.15 -17.38
N LEU A 161 19.63 2.78 -17.14
CA LEU A 161 20.40 2.62 -15.91
C LEU A 161 19.63 3.12 -14.67
N ILE A 162 18.86 4.20 -14.80
CA ILE A 162 17.98 4.69 -13.73
C ILE A 162 16.87 3.67 -13.44
N ALA A 163 16.21 3.15 -14.47
CA ALA A 163 15.17 2.14 -14.30
C ALA A 163 15.72 0.87 -13.61
N LEU A 164 16.88 0.37 -14.05
CA LEU A 164 17.56 -0.75 -13.39
C LEU A 164 17.94 -0.42 -11.94
N HIS A 165 18.44 0.79 -11.68
CA HIS A 165 18.76 1.21 -10.32
C HIS A 165 17.53 1.18 -9.41
N CYS A 166 16.37 1.64 -9.89
CA CYS A 166 15.10 1.64 -9.16
C CYS A 166 14.40 0.28 -9.10
N LEU A 167 14.90 -0.74 -9.82
CA LEU A 167 14.48 -2.14 -9.66
C LEU A 167 15.34 -2.87 -8.63
N TYR A 168 16.63 -2.56 -8.59
CA TYR A 168 17.55 -3.13 -7.61
C TYR A 168 17.50 -2.41 -6.25
N ASN A 169 16.98 -1.19 -6.21
CA ASN A 169 16.80 -0.35 -5.04
C ASN A 169 15.38 0.24 -5.06
N LEU A 170 15.00 1.03 -4.07
CA LEU A 170 13.72 1.72 -4.09
C LEU A 170 13.72 2.91 -5.08
N PRO A 171 12.54 3.37 -5.53
CA PRO A 171 12.41 4.57 -6.34
C PRO A 171 13.15 5.77 -5.75
N ILE A 172 13.81 6.55 -6.62
CA ILE A 172 14.57 7.76 -6.23
C ILE A 172 13.67 8.82 -5.59
N VAL A 173 12.45 8.97 -6.12
CA VAL A 173 11.39 9.78 -5.54
C VAL A 173 10.20 8.86 -5.35
N ASP A 174 9.68 8.82 -4.13
CA ASP A 174 8.49 8.05 -3.80
C ASP A 174 7.29 8.98 -3.84
N PHE A 175 6.45 8.85 -4.88
CA PHE A 175 5.21 9.62 -5.03
C PHE A 175 4.01 8.96 -4.34
N ARG A 176 4.20 7.77 -3.76
CA ARG A 176 3.13 7.01 -3.13
C ARG A 176 2.80 7.57 -1.74
N PRO A 177 1.59 7.29 -1.22
CA PRO A 177 1.16 7.72 0.12
C PRO A 177 2.10 7.26 1.24
N TYR A 178 2.74 6.10 1.09
CA TYR A 178 3.68 5.53 2.07
C TYR A 178 5.12 6.02 1.90
N HIS A 179 5.32 7.27 1.47
CA HIS A 179 6.67 7.81 1.39
C HIS A 179 7.28 7.98 2.78
N ILE A 180 8.61 8.09 2.82
CA ILE A 180 9.32 8.35 4.07
C ILE A 180 8.89 9.70 4.64
N GLY A 181 8.55 9.73 5.93
CA GLY A 181 7.99 10.88 6.64
C GLY A 181 6.46 11.00 6.57
N ALA A 182 5.76 10.12 5.84
CA ALA A 182 4.30 10.05 5.90
C ALA A 182 3.85 9.36 7.20
N ASN A 183 2.76 9.84 7.79
CA ASN A 183 2.03 9.13 8.83
C ASN A 183 0.87 8.35 8.20
N ILE A 184 0.83 7.04 8.46
CA ILE A 184 -0.15 6.11 7.87
C ILE A 184 -1.55 6.43 8.38
N GLU A 185 -1.70 6.62 9.69
CA GLU A 185 -2.98 6.94 10.34
C GLU A 185 -3.54 8.27 9.83
N GLU A 186 -2.72 9.32 9.79
CA GLU A 186 -3.14 10.62 9.20
C GLU A 186 -3.55 10.48 7.73
N GLY A 187 -2.88 9.60 6.97
CA GLY A 187 -3.19 9.30 5.59
C GLY A 187 -4.48 8.49 5.38
N MET A 188 -5.02 7.90 6.44
CA MET A 188 -6.31 7.20 6.47
C MET A 188 -7.49 8.11 6.80
N LEU A 189 -7.23 9.30 7.35
CA LEU A 189 -8.28 10.23 7.73
C LEU A 189 -8.90 10.91 6.51
N ILE A 190 -10.23 10.97 6.49
CA ILE A 190 -10.97 11.81 5.55
C ILE A 190 -10.94 13.26 6.05
N PRO A 191 -10.41 14.23 5.27
CA PRO A 191 -10.42 15.63 5.66
C PRO A 191 -11.85 16.15 5.91
N GLU A 192 -12.02 17.06 6.88
CA GLU A 192 -13.33 17.66 7.22
C GLU A 192 -14.06 18.25 6.01
N GLU A 193 -13.32 18.84 5.06
CA GLU A 193 -13.87 19.43 3.83
C GLU A 193 -14.52 18.39 2.89
N GLU A 194 -14.12 17.12 3.00
CA GLU A 194 -14.50 16.03 2.11
C GLU A 194 -15.42 15.01 2.80
N LYS A 195 -15.79 15.20 4.07
CA LYS A 195 -16.66 14.27 4.82
C LYS A 195 -18.03 14.04 4.19
N ASP A 196 -18.58 15.07 3.53
CA ASP A 196 -19.86 14.98 2.83
C ASP A 196 -19.73 14.43 1.40
N ASN A 197 -18.50 14.21 0.93
CA ASN A 197 -18.22 13.65 -0.38
C ASN A 197 -18.24 12.11 -0.31
N ILE A 198 -19.41 11.55 -0.05
CA ILE A 198 -19.63 10.10 0.04
C ILE A 198 -19.98 9.48 -1.31
N ASP A 199 -19.76 8.16 -1.42
CA ASP A 199 -20.23 7.36 -2.54
C ASP A 199 -21.76 7.43 -2.65
N ILE A 200 -22.25 7.77 -3.85
CA ILE A 200 -23.68 7.79 -4.15
C ILE A 200 -23.98 6.65 -5.11
N TYR A 201 -24.71 5.66 -4.61
CA TYR A 201 -25.23 4.55 -5.40
C TYR A 201 -26.66 4.85 -5.85
N GLU A 202 -26.96 4.62 -7.12
CA GLU A 202 -28.33 4.62 -7.64
C GLU A 202 -28.76 3.19 -7.95
N SER A 203 -29.93 2.80 -7.45
CA SER A 203 -30.54 1.52 -7.77
C SER A 203 -31.16 1.60 -9.16
N VAL A 204 -30.58 0.87 -10.11
CA VAL A 204 -31.04 0.78 -11.50
C VAL A 204 -31.72 -0.58 -11.70
N PHE A 205 -32.94 -0.54 -12.21
CA PHE A 205 -33.75 -1.72 -12.49
C PHE A 205 -33.77 -2.00 -14.00
N ILE A 206 -33.36 -3.20 -14.38
CA ILE A 206 -33.32 -3.66 -15.77
C ILE A 206 -34.63 -4.36 -16.09
N TYR A 207 -35.34 -3.86 -17.10
CA TYR A 207 -36.58 -4.45 -17.59
C TYR A 207 -36.48 -4.81 -19.08
N GLU A 208 -37.22 -5.83 -19.51
CA GLU A 208 -37.29 -6.31 -20.88
C GLU A 208 -38.68 -6.13 -21.48
N LYS A 209 -38.73 -5.69 -22.74
CA LYS A 209 -39.94 -5.67 -23.55
C LYS A 209 -39.60 -5.97 -25.01
N ASP A 210 -40.31 -6.94 -25.60
CA ASP A 210 -40.15 -7.34 -27.00
C ASP A 210 -38.69 -7.71 -27.40
N GLY A 211 -37.91 -8.24 -26.44
CA GLY A 211 -36.50 -8.59 -26.63
C GLY A 211 -35.50 -7.43 -26.46
N GLU A 212 -35.98 -6.20 -26.18
CA GLU A 212 -35.12 -5.07 -25.81
C GLU A 212 -35.05 -4.91 -24.29
N GLN A 213 -33.83 -4.82 -23.75
CA GLN A 213 -33.57 -4.52 -22.34
C GLN A 213 -33.31 -3.03 -22.14
N LYS A 214 -33.92 -2.42 -21.12
CA LYS A 214 -33.68 -1.03 -20.71
C LYS A 214 -33.57 -0.88 -19.20
N GLU A 215 -32.73 0.05 -18.81
CA GLU A 215 -32.48 0.49 -17.45
C GLU A 215 -33.49 1.58 -17.03
N PHE A 216 -34.04 1.45 -15.83
CA PHE A 216 -34.98 2.39 -15.22
C PHE A 216 -34.55 2.69 -13.78
N SER A 217 -34.65 3.94 -13.34
CA SER A 217 -34.39 4.30 -11.94
C SER A 217 -35.65 4.14 -11.09
N GLU A 218 -35.49 4.14 -9.76
CA GLU A 218 -36.62 4.06 -8.81
C GLU A 218 -37.68 5.15 -9.06
N THR A 219 -37.26 6.33 -9.51
CA THR A 219 -38.15 7.47 -9.78
C THR A 219 -38.81 7.42 -11.16
N ASN A 220 -38.39 6.52 -12.04
CA ASN A 220 -38.87 6.42 -13.42
C ASN A 220 -39.07 4.95 -13.84
N LEU A 221 -39.85 4.20 -13.07
CA LEU A 221 -40.17 2.81 -13.39
C LEU A 221 -41.08 2.68 -14.64
N PRO A 222 -40.94 1.60 -15.42
CA PRO A 222 -41.76 1.38 -16.61
C PRO A 222 -43.19 0.93 -16.26
N ASP A 223 -44.09 0.99 -17.25
CA ASP A 223 -45.44 0.45 -17.11
C ASP A 223 -45.46 -1.09 -17.04
N SER A 224 -46.64 -1.66 -16.76
CA SER A 224 -46.83 -3.11 -16.60
C SER A 224 -46.59 -3.94 -17.87
N THR A 225 -46.25 -3.31 -19.01
CA THR A 225 -45.91 -4.04 -20.25
C THR A 225 -44.45 -4.49 -20.29
N TRP A 226 -43.64 -4.06 -19.33
CA TRP A 226 -42.24 -4.43 -19.18
C TRP A 226 -42.07 -5.52 -18.11
N LYS A 227 -41.17 -6.48 -18.38
CA LYS A 227 -40.85 -7.56 -17.44
C LYS A 227 -39.56 -7.24 -16.69
N PHE A 228 -39.61 -7.23 -15.37
CA PHE A 228 -38.41 -7.06 -14.53
C PHE A 228 -37.43 -8.22 -14.75
N LEU A 229 -36.15 -7.90 -14.89
CA LEU A 229 -35.07 -8.87 -15.00
C LEU A 229 -34.13 -8.83 -13.80
N ASN A 230 -33.53 -7.67 -13.52
CA ASN A 230 -32.50 -7.53 -12.49
C ASN A 230 -32.51 -6.14 -11.86
N ALA A 231 -31.97 -6.01 -10.65
CA ALA A 231 -31.69 -4.73 -10.01
C ALA A 231 -30.19 -4.67 -9.70
N GLU A 232 -29.54 -3.58 -10.11
CA GLU A 232 -28.11 -3.35 -9.93
C GLU A 232 -27.91 -2.00 -9.25
N HIS A 233 -26.99 -1.93 -8.28
CA HIS A 233 -26.58 -0.66 -7.68
C HIS A 233 -25.40 -0.12 -8.48
N LYS A 234 -25.60 1.01 -9.13
CA LYS A 234 -24.55 1.68 -9.92
C LYS A 234 -23.96 2.81 -9.11
N LEU A 235 -22.64 2.84 -8.96
CA LEU A 235 -21.94 3.98 -8.37
C LEU A 235 -22.06 5.17 -9.35
N VAL A 236 -22.86 6.17 -8.99
CA VAL A 236 -23.11 7.35 -9.84
C VAL A 236 -22.11 8.45 -9.54
N LYS A 237 -21.69 8.56 -8.27
CA LYS A 237 -20.67 9.49 -7.83
C LYS A 237 -19.74 8.77 -6.87
N LYS A 238 -18.45 8.65 -7.25
CA LYS A 238 -17.40 8.22 -6.33
C LYS A 238 -17.13 9.34 -5.32
N GLY A 239 -17.13 9.00 -4.04
CA GLY A 239 -16.78 9.85 -2.93
C GLY A 239 -15.28 10.11 -2.84
N TYR A 240 -14.89 10.86 -1.82
CA TYR A 240 -13.50 11.06 -1.48
C TYR A 240 -12.94 9.78 -0.85
N GLU A 241 -11.84 9.29 -1.42
CA GLU A 241 -11.10 8.14 -0.95
C GLU A 241 -9.77 8.65 -0.37
N PRO A 242 -9.46 8.37 0.91
CA PRO A 242 -8.23 8.84 1.51
C PRO A 242 -7.01 8.22 0.79
N PRO A 243 -5.86 8.89 0.79
CA PRO A 243 -4.64 8.38 0.15
C PRO A 243 -4.26 6.97 0.60
N ILE A 244 -4.57 6.61 1.85
CA ILE A 244 -4.44 5.28 2.41
C ILE A 244 -5.84 4.82 2.86
N HIS A 245 -6.37 3.74 2.29
CA HIS A 245 -7.72 3.25 2.60
C HIS A 245 -7.78 1.74 2.89
N ASP A 246 -6.89 0.96 2.27
CA ASP A 246 -6.89 -0.52 2.39
C ASP A 246 -5.72 -1.05 3.24
N PHE A 247 -5.25 -0.26 4.21
CA PHE A 247 -4.20 -0.71 5.13
C PHE A 247 -4.80 -1.42 6.33
N THR A 248 -4.69 -2.74 6.32
CA THR A 248 -5.05 -3.60 7.46
C THR A 248 -3.89 -4.51 7.83
N ILE A 249 -3.80 -4.87 9.11
CA ILE A 249 -2.83 -5.82 9.64
C ILE A 249 -3.63 -6.88 10.40
N GLU A 250 -3.77 -8.04 9.80
CA GLU A 250 -4.56 -9.13 10.37
C GLU A 250 -3.63 -10.29 10.75
N PRO A 251 -3.51 -10.69 12.03
CA PRO A 251 -2.65 -11.79 12.43
C PRO A 251 -3.09 -13.10 11.78
N VAL A 252 -2.14 -13.84 11.20
CA VAL A 252 -2.40 -15.16 10.60
C VAL A 252 -2.00 -16.26 11.57
N PHE A 253 -2.95 -17.12 11.93
CA PHE A 253 -2.68 -18.32 12.72
C PHE A 253 -2.08 -19.41 11.83
N VAL A 254 -0.89 -19.90 12.19
CA VAL A 254 -0.23 -21.02 11.54
C VAL A 254 -0.08 -22.17 12.53
N PRO A 255 -0.79 -23.30 12.34
CA PRO A 255 -0.72 -24.44 13.26
C PRO A 255 0.70 -24.95 13.48
N GLY A 256 1.12 -25.10 14.74
CA GLY A 256 2.46 -25.58 15.13
C GLY A 256 3.62 -24.59 14.90
N TYR A 257 3.32 -23.34 14.52
CA TYR A 257 4.32 -22.26 14.38
C TYR A 257 3.94 -21.00 15.16
N SER A 258 2.69 -20.58 15.03
CA SER A 258 2.15 -19.46 15.77
C SER A 258 2.07 -19.80 17.26
N PRO A 259 2.30 -18.83 18.17
CA PRO A 259 2.04 -19.05 19.58
C PRO A 259 0.59 -19.48 19.74
N GLU A 260 0.37 -20.68 20.25
CA GLU A 260 -0.96 -21.11 20.64
C GLU A 260 -1.24 -20.42 21.97
N ALA A 261 -2.33 -19.66 22.05
CA ALA A 261 -2.88 -19.34 23.35
C ALA A 261 -3.26 -20.71 23.92
N GLU A 262 -2.52 -21.19 24.92
CA GLU A 262 -3.08 -22.19 25.81
C GLU A 262 -4.26 -21.46 26.48
N GLU A 263 -5.47 -21.63 25.93
CA GLU A 263 -6.66 -21.45 26.72
C GLU A 263 -6.53 -22.46 27.85
N VAL A 264 -5.88 -22.05 28.94
CA VAL A 264 -6.08 -22.72 30.22
C VAL A 264 -7.51 -22.36 30.58
N PHE A 265 -8.46 -23.13 30.05
CA PHE A 265 -9.85 -23.05 30.43
C PHE A 265 -9.93 -23.58 31.85
N ILE A 266 -9.78 -22.67 32.81
CA ILE A 266 -9.92 -22.99 34.21
C ILE A 266 -11.41 -23.05 34.48
N ASN A 267 -11.95 -24.26 34.45
CA ASN A 267 -13.36 -24.52 34.70
C ASN A 267 -13.65 -24.35 36.21
N PRO A 268 -14.42 -23.33 36.64
CA PRO A 268 -14.67 -23.08 38.06
C PRO A 268 -15.37 -24.25 38.76
N TRP A 269 -16.07 -25.09 37.98
CA TRP A 269 -16.74 -26.30 38.46
C TRP A 269 -15.79 -27.40 38.93
N ASP A 270 -14.50 -27.31 38.60
CA ASP A 270 -13.45 -28.22 39.09
C ASP A 270 -12.80 -27.71 40.40
N PHE A 271 -13.26 -26.58 40.95
CA PHE A 271 -12.75 -26.01 42.20
C PHE A 271 -13.41 -26.62 43.42
N GLU A 272 -12.59 -26.89 44.44
CA GLU A 272 -13.05 -27.09 45.81
C GLU A 272 -12.71 -25.85 46.66
N PHE A 273 -13.59 -25.46 47.57
CA PHE A 273 -13.44 -24.25 48.39
C PHE A 273 -13.34 -24.61 49.86
N GLU A 274 -12.33 -24.10 50.56
CA GLU A 274 -12.17 -24.26 52.00
C GLU A 274 -12.74 -23.05 52.74
N PHE A 275 -13.68 -23.30 53.66
CA PHE A 275 -14.29 -22.28 54.53
C PHE A 275 -14.11 -22.63 56.01
N SER A 276 -14.04 -21.61 56.88
CA SER A 276 -13.91 -21.80 58.33
C SER A 276 -14.90 -20.96 59.15
N LYS A 277 -15.39 -21.54 60.26
CA LYS A 277 -16.29 -20.91 61.23
C LYS A 277 -16.09 -21.53 62.63
N GLU A 278 -15.82 -20.72 63.65
CA GLU A 278 -15.76 -21.13 65.07
C GLU A 278 -14.98 -22.45 65.34
N ASP A 279 -13.77 -22.57 64.76
CA ASP A 279 -12.87 -23.73 64.82
C ASP A 279 -13.31 -24.99 64.02
N GLU A 280 -14.38 -24.90 63.22
CA GLU A 280 -14.77 -25.88 62.22
C GLU A 280 -14.33 -25.45 60.81
N THR A 281 -13.91 -26.42 59.98
CA THR A 281 -13.55 -26.21 58.58
C THR A 281 -14.39 -27.12 57.70
N ILE A 282 -14.91 -26.59 56.60
CA ILE A 282 -15.64 -27.34 55.58
C ILE A 282 -14.96 -27.18 54.22
N ILE A 283 -15.11 -28.22 53.40
CA ILE A 283 -14.74 -28.20 51.98
C ILE A 283 -16.03 -28.43 51.19
N CYS A 284 -16.31 -27.55 50.24
CA CYS A 284 -17.50 -27.61 49.39
C CYS A 284 -17.14 -27.29 47.93
N ASP A 285 -18.02 -27.69 47.01
CA ASP A 285 -18.00 -27.30 45.60
C ASP A 285 -18.86 -26.04 45.38
N LEU A 286 -18.91 -25.54 44.13
CA LEU A 286 -19.73 -24.38 43.75
C LEU A 286 -21.23 -24.58 44.01
N GLU A 287 -21.73 -25.82 43.92
CA GLU A 287 -23.16 -26.11 44.14
C GLU A 287 -23.56 -26.00 45.61
N ASN A 288 -22.61 -26.15 46.53
CA ASN A 288 -22.86 -26.23 47.98
C ASN A 288 -22.12 -25.13 48.77
N LEU A 289 -21.97 -23.94 48.18
CA LEU A 289 -21.35 -22.81 48.87
C LEU A 289 -22.12 -22.43 50.16
N PRO A 290 -21.40 -22.15 51.26
CA PRO A 290 -22.02 -21.80 52.53
C PRO A 290 -22.55 -20.35 52.52
N ASP A 291 -23.34 -20.00 53.54
CA ASP A 291 -23.79 -18.62 53.73
C ASP A 291 -22.66 -17.69 54.21
N GLN A 292 -22.92 -16.38 54.19
CA GLN A 292 -21.99 -15.33 54.63
C GLN A 292 -21.43 -15.47 56.06
N SER A 293 -21.97 -16.39 56.88
CA SER A 293 -21.46 -16.61 58.24
C SER A 293 -20.16 -17.43 58.26
N TRP A 294 -19.75 -17.98 57.11
CA TRP A 294 -18.49 -18.70 56.91
C TRP A 294 -17.44 -17.82 56.26
N LYS A 295 -16.19 -17.96 56.72
CA LYS A 295 -15.06 -17.21 56.16
C LYS A 295 -14.34 -18.05 55.11
N PHE A 296 -14.26 -17.55 53.88
CA PHE A 296 -13.46 -18.15 52.82
C PHE A 296 -11.97 -18.17 53.19
N MET A 297 -11.30 -19.29 52.91
CA MET A 297 -9.89 -19.49 53.24
C MET A 297 -9.02 -19.60 51.97
N LYS A 298 -9.39 -20.49 51.04
CA LYS A 298 -8.69 -20.69 49.76
C LYS A 298 -9.51 -21.53 48.78
N ILE A 299 -9.15 -21.41 47.49
CA ILE A 299 -9.52 -22.35 46.43
C ILE A 299 -8.50 -23.50 46.44
N ILE A 300 -8.98 -24.73 46.33
CA ILE A 300 -8.20 -25.95 46.18
C ILE A 300 -8.33 -26.36 44.71
N PHE A 301 -7.25 -26.23 43.97
CA PHE A 301 -7.13 -26.61 42.56
C PHE A 301 -5.68 -27.03 42.25
N GLU A 302 -5.43 -27.63 41.08
CA GLU A 302 -4.10 -28.11 40.69
C GLU A 302 -3.06 -26.97 40.63
N GLU A 303 -3.52 -25.75 40.33
CA GLU A 303 -2.71 -24.53 40.25
C GLU A 303 -3.15 -23.47 41.28
N ASN A 304 -2.30 -22.46 41.50
CA ASN A 304 -2.60 -21.39 42.45
C ASN A 304 -3.51 -20.34 41.80
N ILE A 305 -4.80 -20.42 42.11
CA ILE A 305 -5.86 -19.56 41.55
C ILE A 305 -6.01 -18.28 42.37
N ASN A 306 -6.13 -17.12 41.71
CA ASN A 306 -6.45 -15.87 42.38
C ASN A 306 -7.96 -15.80 42.67
N PRO A 307 -8.43 -15.81 43.94
CA PRO A 307 -9.86 -15.79 44.24
C PRO A 307 -10.58 -14.52 43.79
N ASP A 308 -9.85 -13.42 43.59
CA ASP A 308 -10.42 -12.15 43.12
C ASP A 308 -10.89 -12.20 41.67
N ASN A 309 -10.36 -13.16 40.90
CA ASN A 309 -10.67 -13.37 39.49
C ASN A 309 -11.86 -14.32 39.27
N LEU A 310 -12.46 -14.85 40.34
CA LEU A 310 -13.65 -15.69 40.28
C LEU A 310 -14.90 -14.84 40.50
N GLU A 311 -15.72 -14.74 39.46
CA GLU A 311 -17.02 -14.08 39.50
C GLU A 311 -18.13 -15.11 39.70
N LEU A 312 -18.99 -14.86 40.70
CA LEU A 312 -20.15 -15.70 41.01
C LEU A 312 -21.43 -14.94 40.68
N TYR A 313 -22.24 -15.48 39.79
CA TYR A 313 -23.49 -14.87 39.34
C TYR A 313 -24.65 -15.35 40.20
N TYR A 314 -25.41 -14.41 40.76
CA TYR A 314 -26.58 -14.68 41.60
C TYR A 314 -27.80 -13.91 41.13
N LEU A 315 -28.98 -14.49 41.31
CA LEU A 315 -30.27 -13.84 41.08
C LEU A 315 -30.90 -13.40 42.40
N ASN A 316 -31.33 -12.15 42.49
CA ASN A 316 -32.06 -11.63 43.65
C ASN A 316 -33.57 -11.98 43.61
N SER A 317 -34.30 -11.70 44.69
CA SER A 317 -35.75 -11.96 44.77
C SER A 317 -36.62 -11.13 43.80
N GLU A 318 -36.05 -10.10 43.18
CA GLU A 318 -36.69 -9.23 42.19
C GLU A 318 -36.39 -9.66 40.74
N GLY A 319 -35.52 -10.67 40.56
CA GLY A 319 -35.12 -11.19 39.25
C GLY A 319 -33.97 -10.44 38.58
N GLU A 320 -33.21 -9.65 39.33
CA GLU A 320 -32.00 -8.99 38.84
C GLU A 320 -30.75 -9.81 39.15
N GLU A 321 -29.85 -9.91 38.17
CA GLU A 321 -28.56 -10.57 38.30
C GLU A 321 -27.54 -9.66 39.00
N ILE A 322 -26.80 -10.22 39.95
CA ILE A 322 -25.70 -9.56 40.64
C ILE A 322 -24.45 -10.43 40.58
N ILE A 323 -23.29 -9.78 40.59
CA ILE A 323 -21.98 -10.44 40.61
C ILE A 323 -21.45 -10.35 42.05
N ALA A 324 -21.06 -11.49 42.61
CA ALA A 324 -20.48 -11.60 43.94
C ALA A 324 -19.07 -12.21 43.85
N ASN A 325 -18.23 -11.86 44.83
CA ASN A 325 -16.89 -12.41 44.96
C ASN A 325 -16.90 -13.50 46.03
N ILE A 326 -16.12 -14.57 45.85
CA ILE A 326 -16.04 -15.71 46.79
C ILE A 326 -15.66 -15.30 48.22
N ASN A 327 -14.92 -14.19 48.39
CA ASN A 327 -14.59 -13.62 49.70
C ASN A 327 -15.79 -12.97 50.41
N ASN A 328 -16.86 -12.65 49.69
CA ASN A 328 -18.03 -11.94 50.19
C ASN A 328 -19.32 -12.48 49.53
N LEU A 329 -19.79 -13.62 50.06
CA LEU A 329 -20.99 -14.30 49.57
C LEU A 329 -22.28 -13.57 49.95
N PRO A 330 -23.30 -13.55 49.08
CA PRO A 330 -24.59 -12.94 49.37
C PRO A 330 -25.43 -13.76 50.38
N ASP A 331 -26.49 -13.15 50.90
CA ASP A 331 -27.42 -13.79 51.84
C ASP A 331 -28.18 -14.98 51.21
N ASN A 332 -28.79 -15.83 52.05
CA ASN A 332 -29.61 -16.98 51.62
C ASN A 332 -30.86 -16.64 50.77
N ASN A 333 -31.11 -15.36 50.49
CA ASN A 333 -32.22 -14.90 49.65
C ASN A 333 -31.84 -14.81 48.15
N PHE A 334 -30.60 -15.16 47.80
CA PHE A 334 -30.09 -15.14 46.43
C PHE A 334 -29.96 -16.56 45.88
N ILE A 335 -30.20 -16.73 44.59
CA ILE A 335 -30.09 -18.01 43.89
C ILE A 335 -28.81 -17.99 43.07
N PHE A 336 -27.88 -18.92 43.32
CA PHE A 336 -26.68 -19.09 42.48
C PHE A 336 -27.08 -19.51 41.06
N LEU A 337 -26.50 -18.85 40.06
CA LEU A 337 -26.76 -19.11 38.64
C LEU A 337 -25.57 -19.82 37.98
N ASP A 338 -24.39 -19.20 38.04
CA ASP A 338 -23.19 -19.67 37.37
C ASP A 338 -21.93 -19.04 38.00
N ALA A 339 -20.75 -19.54 37.62
CA ALA A 339 -19.47 -18.99 38.00
C ALA A 339 -18.52 -18.92 36.80
N GLU A 340 -17.73 -17.85 36.73
CA GLU A 340 -16.74 -17.63 35.67
C GLU A 340 -15.40 -17.22 36.28
N TYR A 341 -14.31 -17.78 35.75
CA TYR A 341 -12.95 -17.39 36.15
C TYR A 341 -12.30 -16.55 35.06
N ILE A 342 -11.99 -15.30 35.39
CA ILE A 342 -11.39 -14.33 34.48
C ILE A 342 -9.87 -14.39 34.63
N ASN A 343 -9.18 -15.00 33.68
CA ASN A 343 -7.72 -14.97 33.67
C ASN A 343 -7.22 -13.63 33.09
N GLU A 344 -6.73 -12.72 33.94
CA GLU A 344 -6.12 -11.44 33.50
C GLU A 344 -4.90 -11.63 32.59
N GLU A 345 -4.21 -12.78 32.64
CA GLU A 345 -3.11 -13.08 31.71
C GLU A 345 -3.62 -13.38 30.29
N ASN A 346 -4.87 -13.82 30.12
CA ASN A 346 -5.48 -14.01 28.81
C ASN A 346 -5.85 -12.68 28.13
N GLU A 347 -6.16 -11.61 28.87
CA GLU A 347 -6.48 -10.30 28.23
C GLU A 347 -5.26 -9.69 27.50
N ASN A 348 -4.04 -9.97 27.95
CA ASN A 348 -2.83 -9.48 27.27
C ASN A 348 -2.35 -10.38 26.12
N PHE A 349 -2.94 -11.57 25.96
CA PHE A 349 -2.50 -12.59 25.00
C PHE A 349 -3.66 -13.25 24.24
N LEU A 350 -4.83 -12.60 24.19
CA LEU A 350 -5.81 -12.86 23.14
C LEU A 350 -5.15 -12.47 21.82
N LEU A 351 -4.49 -13.46 21.21
CA LEU A 351 -4.08 -13.38 19.83
C LEU A 351 -5.36 -13.38 19.03
N ASN A 352 -5.85 -12.18 18.74
CA ASN A 352 -7.00 -11.91 17.90
C ASN A 352 -6.67 -12.30 16.45
N TYR A 353 -6.45 -13.59 16.21
CA TYR A 353 -6.20 -14.14 14.89
C TYR A 353 -7.42 -13.88 14.01
N GLY A 354 -7.22 -13.07 12.96
CA GLY A 354 -8.29 -12.61 12.09
C GLY A 354 -8.99 -11.31 12.52
N GLU A 355 -8.59 -10.66 13.63
CA GLU A 355 -9.00 -9.28 13.87
C GLU A 355 -7.96 -8.29 13.36
N ASP A 356 -8.43 -7.11 12.98
CA ASP A 356 -7.58 -6.02 12.52
C ASP A 356 -6.89 -5.32 13.71
N ILE A 357 -5.57 -5.49 13.81
CA ILE A 357 -4.74 -4.85 14.84
C ILE A 357 -4.12 -3.52 14.37
N THR A 358 -4.54 -2.96 13.23
CA THR A 358 -3.91 -1.79 12.61
C THR A 358 -3.77 -0.61 13.56
N ASN A 359 -4.85 -0.20 14.24
CA ASN A 359 -4.80 0.94 15.15
C ASN A 359 -3.82 0.71 16.30
N GLN A 360 -3.77 -0.51 16.85
CA GLN A 360 -2.82 -0.86 17.90
C GLN A 360 -1.36 -0.72 17.43
N VAL A 361 -1.08 -1.10 16.18
CA VAL A 361 0.26 -0.99 15.58
C VAL A 361 0.62 0.46 15.27
N LEU A 362 -0.33 1.25 14.76
CA LEU A 362 -0.10 2.64 14.36
C LEU A 362 -0.01 3.59 15.56
N GLU A 363 -0.77 3.35 16.62
CA GLU A 363 -0.74 4.19 17.83
C GLU A 363 0.48 3.90 18.72
N ASP A 364 1.14 2.74 18.56
CA ASP A 364 2.30 2.35 19.37
C ASP A 364 3.45 3.37 19.24
N ASN A 365 3.89 3.87 20.40
CA ASN A 365 5.01 4.80 20.53
C ASN A 365 6.39 4.11 20.42
N SER A 366 6.43 2.78 20.43
CA SER A 366 7.63 1.97 20.22
C SER A 366 8.02 1.92 18.73
N TYR A 367 9.23 1.41 18.44
CA TYR A 367 9.61 1.16 17.06
C TYR A 367 8.98 -0.15 16.57
N ALA A 368 8.37 -0.10 15.39
CA ALA A 368 7.87 -1.29 14.71
C ALA A 368 8.52 -1.43 13.33
N PHE A 369 8.85 -2.66 12.98
CA PHE A 369 9.35 -3.02 11.66
C PHE A 369 8.28 -3.79 10.90
N LEU A 370 7.87 -3.26 9.76
CA LEU A 370 6.99 -3.94 8.81
C LEU A 370 7.85 -4.55 7.71
N LEU A 371 7.96 -5.87 7.73
CA LEU A 371 8.55 -6.64 6.63
C LEU A 371 7.44 -6.92 5.62
N VAL A 372 7.53 -6.32 4.45
CA VAL A 372 6.60 -6.55 3.35
C VAL A 372 7.14 -7.64 2.44
N MET A 373 6.42 -8.76 2.38
CA MET A 373 6.64 -9.85 1.44
C MET A 373 5.33 -10.11 0.70
N THR A 374 5.08 -9.36 -0.37
CA THR A 374 3.75 -9.37 -1.04
C THR A 374 3.25 -10.77 -1.37
N LEU A 375 4.10 -11.59 -2.00
CA LEU A 375 3.82 -13.00 -2.29
C LEU A 375 5.07 -13.80 -1.93
N LEU A 376 4.92 -14.81 -1.10
CA LEU A 376 6.04 -15.59 -0.54
C LEU A 376 6.76 -16.44 -1.61
N ASN A 377 6.03 -16.92 -2.61
CA ASN A 377 6.56 -17.71 -3.73
C ASN A 377 7.43 -16.88 -4.71
N GLU A 378 7.36 -15.54 -4.66
CA GLU A 378 8.13 -14.62 -5.50
C GLU A 378 9.27 -13.93 -4.72
N VAL A 379 9.48 -14.30 -3.46
CA VAL A 379 10.47 -13.66 -2.56
C VAL A 379 11.90 -13.85 -3.09
N ASN A 380 12.68 -12.78 -3.06
CA ASN A 380 14.12 -12.89 -3.28
C ASN A 380 14.81 -13.46 -2.03
N GLU A 381 15.08 -14.77 -2.07
CA GLU A 381 15.65 -15.51 -0.95
C GLU A 381 17.07 -15.08 -0.54
N LYS A 382 17.83 -14.41 -1.43
CA LYS A 382 19.25 -14.09 -1.24
C LYS A 382 19.54 -13.28 0.04
N HIS A 383 18.55 -12.55 0.53
CA HIS A 383 18.71 -11.62 1.65
C HIS A 383 17.84 -11.96 2.87
N LEU A 384 17.21 -13.14 2.90
CA LEU A 384 16.38 -13.57 4.04
C LEU A 384 17.16 -13.66 5.35
N GLU A 385 18.44 -14.01 5.29
CA GLU A 385 19.27 -14.05 6.50
C GLU A 385 19.39 -12.69 7.19
N LYS A 386 19.43 -11.59 6.41
CA LYS A 386 19.42 -10.24 6.98
C LYS A 386 18.10 -9.95 7.68
N VAL A 387 16.99 -10.41 7.10
CA VAL A 387 15.65 -10.24 7.69
C VAL A 387 15.57 -10.92 9.05
N LYS A 388 16.02 -12.17 9.15
CA LYS A 388 16.08 -12.91 10.43
C LYS A 388 16.88 -12.16 11.48
N ASN A 389 18.07 -11.67 11.13
CA ASN A 389 18.90 -10.88 12.03
C ASN A 389 18.16 -9.62 12.54
N VAL A 390 17.43 -8.92 11.67
CA VAL A 390 16.63 -7.75 12.09
C VAL A 390 15.51 -8.19 13.04
N ALA A 391 14.84 -9.31 12.79
CA ALA A 391 13.81 -9.84 13.69
C ALA A 391 14.40 -10.22 15.07
N GLU A 392 15.58 -10.85 15.12
CA GLU A 392 16.29 -11.14 16.39
C GLU A 392 16.65 -9.86 17.13
N PHE A 393 17.10 -8.84 16.40
CA PHE A 393 17.36 -7.51 16.97
C PHE A 393 16.10 -6.89 17.57
N CYS A 394 14.96 -7.03 16.90
CA CYS A 394 13.69 -6.53 17.42
C CYS A 394 13.30 -7.25 18.70
N GLN A 395 13.38 -8.57 18.73
CA GLN A 395 13.12 -9.38 19.93
C GLN A 395 14.02 -8.95 21.11
N LYS A 396 15.32 -8.77 20.88
CA LYS A 396 16.27 -8.38 21.93
C LYS A 396 16.01 -6.98 22.51
N ASN A 397 15.50 -6.05 21.69
CA ASN A 397 15.24 -4.66 22.10
C ASN A 397 13.77 -4.40 22.45
N ASN A 398 12.92 -5.45 22.47
CA ASN A 398 11.48 -5.34 22.66
C ASN A 398 10.78 -4.41 21.65
N TYR A 399 11.25 -4.45 20.39
CA TYR A 399 10.60 -3.79 19.27
C TYR A 399 9.67 -4.77 18.55
N LYS A 400 8.61 -4.22 17.94
CA LYS A 400 7.63 -5.04 17.22
C LYS A 400 8.13 -5.35 15.80
N PHE A 401 7.84 -6.55 15.31
CA PHE A 401 8.22 -7.00 13.98
C PHE A 401 7.06 -7.76 13.33
N TYR A 402 6.54 -7.23 12.23
CA TYR A 402 5.36 -7.74 11.53
C TYR A 402 5.73 -8.14 10.10
N CYS A 403 5.56 -9.41 9.73
CA CYS A 403 5.71 -9.84 8.33
C CYS A 403 4.35 -9.77 7.63
N LEU A 404 4.16 -8.74 6.79
CA LEU A 404 2.94 -8.51 6.03
C LEU A 404 3.02 -9.21 4.67
N THR A 405 1.99 -10.01 4.35
CA THR A 405 1.90 -10.77 3.09
C THR A 405 0.45 -10.88 2.61
N ALA A 406 0.26 -11.11 1.31
CA ALA A 406 -1.03 -11.49 0.72
C ALA A 406 -1.08 -12.99 0.38
N SER A 407 -0.03 -13.75 0.75
CA SER A 407 0.03 -15.19 0.56
C SER A 407 -0.95 -15.93 1.47
N ASN A 408 -1.48 -17.03 0.97
CA ASN A 408 -2.39 -17.89 1.73
C ASN A 408 -1.64 -18.77 2.76
N LEU A 409 -2.39 -19.45 3.62
CA LEU A 409 -1.84 -20.29 4.69
C LEU A 409 -0.94 -21.43 4.16
N GLU A 410 -1.24 -22.00 3.00
CA GLU A 410 -0.44 -23.09 2.41
C GLU A 410 0.96 -22.57 2.01
N GLU A 411 1.00 -21.42 1.32
CA GLU A 411 2.24 -20.75 0.92
C GLU A 411 3.07 -20.30 2.13
N ILE A 412 2.41 -19.79 3.19
CA ILE A 412 3.07 -19.43 4.46
C ILE A 412 3.68 -20.68 5.10
N SER A 413 2.93 -21.77 5.18
CA SER A 413 3.40 -23.03 5.77
C SER A 413 4.59 -23.61 5.02
N GLU A 414 4.56 -23.57 3.68
CA GLU A 414 5.68 -23.98 2.83
C GLU A 414 6.92 -23.10 3.08
N PHE A 415 6.74 -21.78 3.12
CA PHE A 415 7.82 -20.84 3.41
C PHE A 415 8.46 -21.10 4.79
N ILE A 416 7.63 -21.36 5.82
CA ILE A 416 8.11 -21.68 7.17
C ILE A 416 8.94 -22.96 7.17
N ASN A 417 8.47 -24.01 6.51
CA ASN A 417 9.18 -25.28 6.41
C ASN A 417 10.54 -25.14 5.70
N ASN A 418 10.58 -24.34 4.64
CA ASN A 418 11.79 -24.16 3.82
C ASN A 418 12.82 -23.23 4.49
N HIS A 419 12.37 -22.20 5.21
CA HIS A 419 13.24 -21.13 5.65
C HIS A 419 13.36 -20.99 7.16
N GLN A 420 12.49 -21.58 7.98
CA GLN A 420 12.49 -21.49 9.44
C GLN A 420 12.64 -20.02 9.93
N PRO A 421 11.69 -19.13 9.61
CA PRO A 421 11.69 -17.75 10.07
C PRO A 421 11.46 -17.68 11.59
N ASN A 422 11.89 -16.59 12.20
CA ASN A 422 11.75 -16.30 13.64
C ASN A 422 10.76 -15.16 13.92
N TYR A 423 9.77 -14.97 13.03
CA TYR A 423 8.83 -13.87 13.05
C TYR A 423 7.44 -14.33 12.58
N GLN A 424 6.40 -13.66 13.07
CA GLN A 424 5.00 -14.00 12.76
C GLN A 424 4.51 -13.32 11.49
N PHE A 425 3.46 -13.90 10.89
CA PHE A 425 2.86 -13.46 9.62
C PHE A 425 1.51 -12.76 9.84
N TYR A 426 1.25 -11.78 8.99
CA TYR A 426 0.04 -10.96 9.01
C TYR A 426 -0.45 -10.76 7.58
N ASN A 427 -1.75 -10.82 7.40
CA ASN A 427 -2.41 -10.62 6.13
C ASN A 427 -2.65 -9.13 5.88
N THR A 428 -2.41 -8.69 4.64
CA THR A 428 -2.67 -7.34 4.15
C THR A 428 -2.91 -7.40 2.64
N ASP A 429 -3.76 -6.52 2.10
CA ASP A 429 -4.07 -6.47 0.68
C ASP A 429 -2.81 -6.35 -0.23
N PRO A 430 -2.70 -7.13 -1.32
CA PRO A 430 -1.53 -7.13 -2.19
C PRO A 430 -1.28 -5.80 -2.92
N ILE A 431 -2.33 -5.04 -3.25
CA ILE A 431 -2.20 -3.70 -3.86
C ILE A 431 -1.61 -2.75 -2.82
N THR A 432 -2.10 -2.81 -1.58
CA THR A 432 -1.54 -2.07 -0.45
C THR A 432 -0.06 -2.39 -0.25
N LEU A 433 0.32 -3.67 -0.17
CA LEU A 433 1.72 -4.09 -0.01
C LEU A 433 2.63 -3.58 -1.14
N LYS A 434 2.19 -3.69 -2.40
CA LYS A 434 2.91 -3.16 -3.58
C LYS A 434 3.03 -1.64 -3.53
N THR A 435 2.08 -0.95 -2.90
CA THR A 435 2.07 0.51 -2.73
C THR A 435 2.97 0.94 -1.57
N ILE A 436 3.06 0.16 -0.50
CA ILE A 436 3.98 0.39 0.61
C ILE A 436 5.43 0.34 0.11
N VAL A 437 5.86 -0.72 -0.58
CA VAL A 437 7.26 -0.84 -0.99
C VAL A 437 7.41 -1.61 -2.30
N ARG A 438 8.22 -1.07 -3.23
CA ARG A 438 8.51 -1.70 -4.53
C ARG A 438 9.60 -2.76 -4.41
N ALA A 439 9.49 -3.65 -3.42
CA ALA A 439 10.46 -4.71 -3.18
C ALA A 439 9.79 -5.91 -2.50
N ASN A 440 10.23 -7.12 -2.86
CA ASN A 440 9.80 -8.37 -2.24
C ASN A 440 11.05 -9.25 -1.94
N PRO A 441 11.60 -9.24 -0.71
CA PRO A 441 11.11 -8.53 0.47
C PRO A 441 11.47 -7.03 0.48
N GLY A 442 10.68 -6.24 1.20
CA GLY A 442 10.99 -4.86 1.59
C GLY A 442 10.82 -4.67 3.09
N LEU A 443 11.62 -3.81 3.70
CA LEU A 443 11.54 -3.51 5.13
C LEU A 443 11.14 -2.04 5.33
N VAL A 444 10.22 -1.79 6.24
CA VAL A 444 9.75 -0.45 6.61
C VAL A 444 9.91 -0.29 8.12
N LEU A 445 10.53 0.81 8.54
CA LEU A 445 10.60 1.19 9.95
C LEU A 445 9.57 2.27 10.20
N ILE A 446 8.68 2.03 11.17
CA ILE A 446 7.68 2.98 11.62
C ILE A 446 7.81 3.27 13.11
N LYS A 447 7.24 4.40 13.53
CA LYS A 447 7.05 4.76 14.94
C LYS A 447 5.84 5.70 15.04
N HIS A 448 4.85 5.35 15.87
CA HIS A 448 3.60 6.12 16.01
C HIS A 448 3.01 6.52 14.64
N GLY A 449 2.74 5.49 13.82
CA GLY A 449 2.20 5.60 12.47
C GLY A 449 3.14 6.22 11.42
N THR A 450 4.25 6.83 11.83
CA THR A 450 5.14 7.59 10.94
C THR A 450 6.23 6.70 10.34
N ILE A 451 6.35 6.71 9.01
CA ILE A 451 7.39 5.98 8.28
C ILE A 451 8.73 6.69 8.43
N LEU A 452 9.65 6.11 9.18
CA LEU A 452 10.99 6.66 9.40
C LEU A 452 11.95 6.26 8.29
N ASN A 453 11.85 5.03 7.78
CA ASN A 453 12.77 4.56 6.74
C ASN A 453 12.23 3.33 5.99
N LYS A 454 12.81 3.07 4.81
CA LYS A 454 12.43 1.97 3.91
C LYS A 454 13.65 1.38 3.24
N TRP A 455 13.68 0.06 3.11
CA TRP A 455 14.77 -0.66 2.46
C TRP A 455 14.24 -1.73 1.50
N ALA A 456 14.84 -1.83 0.32
CA ALA A 456 14.71 -3.02 -0.52
C ALA A 456 15.56 -4.16 0.05
N ALA A 457 15.21 -5.42 -0.26
CA ALA A 457 15.88 -6.64 0.19
C ALA A 457 17.41 -6.54 0.34
N LYS A 458 18.10 -6.07 -0.71
CA LYS A 458 19.56 -5.94 -0.75
C LYS A 458 20.11 -4.97 0.31
N ASN A 459 19.37 -3.90 0.55
CA ASN A 459 19.75 -2.76 1.36
C ASN A 459 19.22 -2.85 2.79
N ILE A 460 18.62 -3.98 3.18
CA ILE A 460 18.26 -4.24 4.58
C ILE A 460 19.51 -4.05 5.44
N PRO A 461 19.41 -3.24 6.51
CA PRO A 461 20.55 -2.83 7.32
C PRO A 461 21.17 -4.00 8.07
N SER A 462 22.45 -3.90 8.39
CA SER A 462 23.10 -4.83 9.32
C SER A 462 22.79 -4.47 10.77
N LEU A 463 23.04 -5.39 11.70
CA LEU A 463 22.89 -5.16 13.14
C LEU A 463 23.73 -3.97 13.66
N GLU A 464 24.92 -3.77 13.08
CA GLU A 464 25.79 -2.64 13.43
C GLU A 464 25.15 -1.29 13.05
N GLU A 465 24.47 -1.22 11.91
CA GLU A 465 23.78 -0.01 11.43
C GLU A 465 22.53 0.32 12.26
N LEU A 466 21.92 -0.70 12.90
CA LEU A 466 20.74 -0.55 13.76
C LEU A 466 21.07 -0.23 15.23
N SER A 467 22.36 -0.15 15.59
CA SER A 467 22.79 -0.03 17.00
C SER A 467 22.67 1.37 17.63
N ASN A 468 22.49 2.43 16.84
CA ASN A 468 22.27 3.79 17.35
C ASN A 468 20.78 4.15 17.36
N ASP A 469 20.43 5.34 17.86
CA ASP A 469 19.07 5.87 17.78
C ASP A 469 18.53 5.80 16.33
N LEU A 470 17.55 4.91 16.13
CA LEU A 470 16.99 4.59 14.82
C LEU A 470 16.36 5.82 14.14
N THR A 471 15.80 6.74 14.92
CA THR A 471 15.23 7.99 14.38
C THR A 471 16.36 8.89 13.87
N ALA A 472 17.40 9.12 14.69
CA ALA A 472 18.54 9.94 14.29
C ALA A 472 19.29 9.34 13.07
N ASN A 473 19.47 8.02 13.05
CA ASN A 473 20.07 7.30 11.93
C ASN A 473 19.24 7.45 10.64
N SER A 474 17.92 7.36 10.74
CA SER A 474 17.04 7.54 9.59
C SER A 474 17.13 8.97 9.04
N ILE A 475 17.06 9.98 9.92
CA ILE A 475 17.20 11.39 9.53
C ILE A 475 18.53 11.66 8.83
N THR A 476 19.64 11.20 9.39
CA THR A 476 20.98 11.42 8.81
C THR A 476 21.16 10.71 7.47
N THR A 477 20.64 9.49 7.34
CA THR A 477 20.63 8.73 6.08
C THR A 477 19.85 9.48 4.99
N HIS A 478 18.66 9.99 5.33
CA HIS A 478 17.82 10.77 4.40
C HIS A 478 18.47 12.09 4.00
N GLN A 479 19.08 12.80 4.93
CA GLN A 479 19.84 14.01 4.62
C GLN A 479 20.98 13.71 3.64
N LYS A 480 21.72 12.62 3.83
CA LYS A 480 22.80 12.20 2.93
C LYS A 480 22.26 11.85 1.53
N SER A 481 21.17 11.10 1.45
CA SER A 481 20.53 10.74 0.19
C SER A 481 20.03 11.98 -0.57
N LYS A 482 19.34 12.89 0.12
CA LYS A 482 18.89 14.18 -0.43
C LYS A 482 20.04 15.01 -0.99
N ASN A 483 21.17 15.06 -0.28
CA ASN A 483 22.36 15.76 -0.76
C ASN A 483 22.91 15.13 -2.06
N THR A 484 22.96 13.79 -2.14
CA THR A 484 23.37 13.09 -3.37
C THR A 484 22.45 13.45 -4.55
N TYR A 485 21.14 13.48 -4.37
CA TYR A 485 20.22 13.89 -5.44
C TYR A 485 20.40 15.36 -5.82
N ILE A 486 20.62 16.25 -4.86
CA ILE A 486 20.96 17.65 -5.10
C ILE A 486 22.22 17.75 -5.98
N TYR A 487 23.29 17.02 -5.66
CA TYR A 487 24.49 16.97 -6.51
C TYR A 487 24.21 16.45 -7.92
N LEU A 488 23.41 15.40 -8.04
CA LEU A 488 23.03 14.83 -9.34
C LEU A 488 22.23 15.82 -10.18
N THR A 489 21.28 16.55 -9.55
CA THR A 489 20.55 17.65 -10.20
C THR A 489 21.47 18.80 -10.61
N TYR A 490 22.46 19.17 -9.79
CA TYR A 490 23.45 20.18 -10.19
C TYR A 490 24.31 19.72 -11.36
N ILE A 491 24.70 18.44 -11.41
CA ILE A 491 25.45 17.87 -12.53
C ILE A 491 24.60 17.88 -13.81
N LEU A 492 23.37 17.40 -13.74
CA LEU A 492 22.44 17.41 -14.88
C LEU A 492 22.11 18.83 -15.34
N ALA A 493 21.86 19.75 -14.41
CA ALA A 493 21.63 21.17 -14.70
C ALA A 493 22.87 21.84 -15.30
N SER A 494 24.07 21.48 -14.84
CA SER A 494 25.34 21.96 -15.40
C SER A 494 25.58 21.42 -16.81
N LEU A 495 25.31 20.14 -17.07
CA LEU A 495 25.34 19.55 -18.41
C LEU A 495 24.33 20.21 -19.34
N LEU A 496 23.13 20.48 -18.84
CA LEU A 496 22.08 21.22 -19.56
C LEU A 496 22.51 22.67 -19.82
N PHE A 497 23.11 23.35 -18.85
CA PHE A 497 23.66 24.69 -18.98
C PHE A 497 24.82 24.74 -19.97
N MET A 498 25.77 23.80 -19.92
CA MET A 498 26.85 23.68 -20.89
C MET A 498 26.31 23.44 -22.30
N SER A 499 25.26 22.63 -22.42
CA SER A 499 24.57 22.40 -23.69
C SER A 499 23.92 23.69 -24.22
N LEU A 500 23.19 24.44 -23.38
CA LEU A 500 22.62 25.73 -23.73
C LEU A 500 23.69 26.79 -24.03
N PHE A 501 24.78 26.83 -23.28
CA PHE A 501 25.92 27.72 -23.48
C PHE A 501 26.62 27.41 -24.79
N HIS A 502 26.82 26.13 -25.12
CA HIS A 502 27.37 25.72 -26.41
C HIS A 502 26.47 26.16 -27.58
N ILE A 503 25.15 26.10 -27.40
CA ILE A 503 24.17 26.63 -28.36
C ILE A 503 24.33 28.15 -28.51
N PHE A 504 24.41 28.87 -27.40
CA PHE A 504 24.57 30.32 -27.38
C PHE A 504 25.90 30.76 -28.01
N TYR A 505 26.99 30.08 -27.67
CA TYR A 505 28.31 30.29 -28.27
C TYR A 505 28.28 30.08 -29.79
N LYS A 506 27.65 29.00 -30.28
CA LYS A 506 27.47 28.78 -31.72
C LYS A 506 26.63 29.87 -32.38
N TYR A 507 25.59 30.36 -31.71
CA TYR A 507 24.76 31.46 -32.18
C TYR A 507 25.58 32.75 -32.32
N LEU A 508 26.34 33.11 -31.29
CA LEU A 508 27.22 34.28 -31.29
C LEU A 508 28.28 34.19 -32.39
N LYS A 509 28.94 33.04 -32.51
CA LYS A 509 29.96 32.80 -33.55
C LYS A 509 29.36 32.87 -34.96
N LYS A 510 28.18 32.28 -35.18
CA LYS A 510 27.48 32.33 -36.47
C LYS A 510 27.12 33.75 -36.89
N ASN A 511 26.75 34.60 -35.94
CA ASN A 511 26.41 36.00 -36.19
C ASN A 511 27.63 36.94 -36.11
N ARG A 512 28.85 36.40 -36.00
CA ARG A 512 30.11 37.16 -35.90
C ARG A 512 30.16 38.16 -34.73
N TYR A 513 29.39 37.91 -33.66
CA TYR A 513 29.51 38.69 -32.42
C TYR A 513 30.78 38.35 -31.63
N ILE A 514 31.34 37.17 -31.89
CA ILE A 514 32.60 36.66 -31.35
C ILE A 514 33.36 35.94 -32.46
N ASN A 515 34.69 35.95 -32.39
CA ASN A 515 35.59 35.37 -33.40
C ASN A 515 35.64 33.83 -33.36
#